data_AF-A0A2D6Q034-F1
#
_entry.id   AF-A0A2D6Q034-F1
#
_cell.length_a   1.000
_cell.length_b   1.000
_cell.length_c   1.000
_cell.angle_alpha   90.00
_cell.angle_beta   90.00
_cell.angle_gamma   90.00
#
_symmetry.space_group_name_H-M   'P 1'
#
loop_
_entity.id
_entity.type
_entity.pdbx_description
1 polymer ?
#
loop_
_entity_poly.entity_id
_entity_poly.type
_entity_poly.pdbx_seq_one_letter_code
_entity_poly.pdbx_strand_id
1 'polypeptide(L)'
;MTTMLYRLAIVLSLLASVASAQLSGNLTIDSSLPTGAGNYNNFLVAAAELVSQGIAGPVTFTVMTGSGTYAGFWIPGQIPGTGPGSDVTFVAGANQSPVIGGPNLWGLSDAVRLGSGTVVGSGPTWVVMDGLEITGAPTGAALMVAGCTNITVRNCTFHTSGTGVYLVASTSCLIERNLVYGTAALAATPGSNTYTGGITLYNGSSNNLVQKNLIRDTTGNGIFVGGSSTAVGSQSTNNTVINNFVSNCPGSTSTYRGGVVLRYAAAAVIANNSVWMPAGSANHGILMSSTATVGGPAEVSNNIVKHDGTGACTAFVSTVDPLPTTWDYNLYDPAPSANVGAVSVTTYPTLPAWQGLPQVAGNESNSLTGAADFISAQDLHILGSSAAFLSGVPVPAVSDDYDGDPRPPTPSIGADELQPNGLFAAFSAGATNGPAALTVSFNDLSFTNAPGGITSWSWDFQNDGTPDSFIQFPTFIYNCPGTYDVSLTVTDGVNAPSTLVRPGFVAVGDFQFSMATSGVGDLTVSPVPASCYPLATTGFTFVSFNATSGSIGQGGWFGIVPDAATLLSVQIPATPGDPLHHVVTPNTYPNTGLVLPAGSVLLPGTTMDAVQVMLDANYSIVYVSNVAQVTF
;
A
#
# COMPACT_ATOMS: atom_id res chain seq x y z
N MET A 1 21.54 -4.59 -47.00
CA MET A 1 22.40 -5.15 -45.93
C MET A 1 21.79 -5.04 -44.52
N THR A 2 20.46 -4.86 -44.42
CA THR A 2 19.75 -4.58 -43.16
C THR A 2 18.72 -5.66 -42.78
N THR A 3 18.45 -6.61 -43.67
CA THR A 3 17.52 -7.74 -43.44
C THR A 3 18.21 -9.05 -43.07
N MET A 4 19.54 -9.16 -43.23
CA MET A 4 20.34 -10.31 -42.77
C MET A 4 20.85 -10.16 -41.33
N LEU A 5 21.13 -8.95 -40.84
CA LEU A 5 21.49 -8.72 -39.43
C LEU A 5 20.31 -8.95 -38.48
N TYR A 6 19.08 -8.64 -38.91
CA TYR A 6 17.87 -8.92 -38.11
C TYR A 6 17.56 -10.43 -38.00
N ARG A 7 17.93 -11.22 -39.01
CA ARG A 7 17.81 -12.69 -38.96
C ARG A 7 18.96 -13.36 -38.21
N LEU A 8 20.16 -12.74 -38.20
CA LEU A 8 21.28 -13.21 -37.39
C LEU A 8 21.06 -12.95 -35.89
N ALA A 9 20.36 -11.87 -35.51
CA ALA A 9 19.94 -11.61 -34.12
C ALA A 9 18.87 -12.59 -33.62
N ILE A 10 17.98 -13.06 -34.52
CA ILE A 10 16.96 -14.07 -34.21
C ILE A 10 17.53 -15.50 -34.21
N VAL A 11 18.63 -15.76 -34.94
CA VAL A 11 19.28 -17.08 -34.98
C VAL A 11 20.39 -17.24 -33.93
N LEU A 12 21.05 -16.14 -33.48
CA LEU A 12 21.93 -16.20 -32.30
C LEU A 12 21.18 -16.29 -30.98
N SER A 13 19.89 -15.93 -30.92
CA SER A 13 19.01 -16.23 -29.78
C SER A 13 18.47 -17.67 -29.77
N LEU A 14 18.79 -18.47 -30.80
CA LEU A 14 18.41 -19.88 -30.93
C LEU A 14 19.56 -20.86 -30.62
N LEU A 15 20.74 -20.37 -30.23
CA LEU A 15 21.90 -21.19 -29.82
C LEU A 15 22.63 -20.58 -28.60
N ALA A 16 21.91 -20.48 -27.48
CA ALA A 16 22.50 -20.47 -26.16
C ALA A 16 21.48 -21.07 -25.17
N SER A 17 21.29 -22.39 -25.22
CA SER A 17 20.75 -23.14 -24.09
C SER A 17 21.84 -23.23 -23.02
N VAL A 18 22.08 -22.11 -22.35
CA VAL A 18 22.40 -22.14 -20.92
C VAL A 18 21.08 -21.74 -20.30
N ALA A 19 20.41 -22.64 -19.58
CA ALA A 19 19.25 -22.23 -18.80
C ALA A 19 19.71 -21.06 -17.93
N SER A 20 19.20 -19.85 -18.20
CA SER A 20 19.39 -18.74 -17.27
C SER A 20 18.80 -19.19 -15.94
N ALA A 21 19.54 -19.01 -14.86
CA ALA A 21 19.09 -19.43 -13.54
C ALA A 21 17.78 -18.72 -13.23
N GLN A 22 16.75 -19.47 -12.82
CA GLN A 22 15.49 -18.88 -12.40
C GLN A 22 15.74 -17.90 -11.23
N LEU A 23 14.90 -16.89 -11.11
CA LEU A 23 15.02 -15.91 -10.04
C LEU A 23 14.71 -16.55 -8.68
N SER A 24 15.37 -16.10 -7.62
CA SER A 24 15.12 -16.55 -6.25
C SER A 24 15.65 -15.53 -5.24
N GLY A 25 15.01 -15.45 -4.07
CA GLY A 25 15.50 -14.65 -2.95
C GLY A 25 15.21 -13.16 -3.10
N ASN A 26 16.04 -12.33 -2.44
CA ASN A 26 15.82 -10.90 -2.36
C ASN A 26 16.57 -10.18 -3.49
N LEU A 27 15.85 -9.35 -4.22
CA LEU A 27 16.29 -8.55 -5.35
C LEU A 27 15.91 -7.09 -5.10
N THR A 28 16.57 -6.15 -5.77
CA THR A 28 16.27 -4.72 -5.62
C THR A 28 15.81 -4.12 -6.94
N ILE A 29 14.83 -3.21 -6.90
CA ILE A 29 14.52 -2.29 -8.01
C ILE A 29 14.89 -0.89 -7.55
N ASP A 30 15.91 -0.30 -8.18
CA ASP A 30 16.42 1.03 -7.87
C ASP A 30 16.89 1.71 -9.17
N SER A 31 16.24 2.81 -9.54
CA SER A 31 16.57 3.59 -10.75
C SER A 31 18.03 4.07 -10.85
N SER A 32 18.75 4.13 -9.73
CA SER A 32 20.14 4.58 -9.67
C SER A 32 21.16 3.46 -9.99
N LEU A 33 20.76 2.19 -9.90
CA LEU A 33 21.66 1.05 -10.07
C LEU A 33 21.79 0.64 -11.54
N PRO A 34 22.89 -0.02 -11.96
CA PRO A 34 22.95 -0.72 -13.24
C PRO A 34 22.16 -2.03 -13.18
N THR A 35 21.65 -2.50 -14.33
CA THR A 35 20.98 -3.80 -14.43
C THR A 35 22.00 -4.95 -14.28
N GLY A 36 21.79 -5.86 -13.32
CA GLY A 36 22.67 -7.01 -13.06
C GLY A 36 22.04 -8.08 -12.16
N ALA A 37 22.75 -9.19 -11.92
CA ALA A 37 22.26 -10.41 -11.26
C ALA A 37 21.90 -10.25 -9.76
N GLY A 38 20.89 -9.43 -9.47
CA GLY A 38 20.41 -9.06 -8.14
C GLY A 38 19.68 -7.71 -8.08
N ASN A 39 19.98 -6.79 -9.02
CA ASN A 39 19.50 -5.41 -9.00
C ASN A 39 18.98 -4.99 -10.37
N TYR A 40 17.81 -4.36 -10.38
CA TYR A 40 17.14 -3.85 -11.57
C TYR A 40 17.01 -2.34 -11.47
N ASN A 41 17.24 -1.66 -12.59
CA ASN A 41 17.09 -0.21 -12.66
C ASN A 41 15.67 0.23 -13.04
N ASN A 42 14.82 -0.71 -13.43
CA ASN A 42 13.42 -0.47 -13.76
C ASN A 42 12.63 -1.77 -13.67
N PHE A 43 11.31 -1.63 -13.58
CA PHE A 43 10.37 -2.74 -13.58
C PHE A 43 10.29 -3.49 -14.92
N LEU A 44 10.60 -2.84 -16.03
CA LEU A 44 10.47 -3.44 -17.37
C LEU A 44 11.40 -4.65 -17.53
N VAL A 45 12.65 -4.52 -17.08
CA VAL A 45 13.61 -5.63 -17.15
C VAL A 45 13.25 -6.73 -16.15
N ALA A 46 12.90 -6.37 -14.91
CA ALA A 46 12.47 -7.34 -13.90
C ALA A 46 11.27 -8.17 -14.38
N ALA A 47 10.27 -7.51 -14.96
CA ALA A 47 9.10 -8.18 -15.54
C ALA A 47 9.48 -9.10 -16.71
N ALA A 48 10.40 -8.68 -17.58
CA ALA A 48 10.85 -9.51 -18.71
C ALA A 48 11.60 -10.78 -18.24
N GLU A 49 12.40 -10.67 -17.17
CA GLU A 49 13.10 -11.82 -16.59
C GLU A 49 12.16 -12.77 -15.85
N LEU A 50 11.21 -12.25 -15.07
CA LEU A 50 10.15 -13.08 -14.47
C LEU A 50 9.41 -13.92 -15.52
N VAL A 51 9.06 -13.32 -16.65
CA VAL A 51 8.33 -14.00 -17.73
C VAL A 51 9.20 -15.04 -18.45
N SER A 52 10.47 -14.72 -18.70
CA SER A 52 11.36 -15.57 -19.51
C SER A 52 12.05 -16.67 -18.71
N GLN A 53 12.36 -16.44 -17.43
CA GLN A 53 13.14 -17.33 -16.57
C GLN A 53 12.28 -17.98 -15.47
N GLY A 54 11.21 -17.31 -15.04
CA GLY A 54 10.44 -17.74 -13.88
C GLY A 54 11.24 -17.66 -12.58
N ILE A 55 10.75 -18.37 -11.56
CA ILE A 55 11.33 -18.39 -10.22
C ILE A 55 11.59 -19.82 -9.75
N ALA A 56 12.61 -20.02 -8.91
CA ALA A 56 12.93 -21.32 -8.26
C ALA A 56 12.49 -21.40 -6.79
N GLY A 57 11.94 -20.31 -6.25
CA GLY A 57 11.48 -20.13 -4.88
C GLY A 57 10.87 -18.74 -4.74
N PRO A 58 10.50 -18.30 -3.52
CA PRO A 58 9.97 -16.96 -3.32
C PRO A 58 10.98 -15.90 -3.77
N VAL A 59 10.46 -14.87 -4.42
CA VAL A 59 11.23 -13.72 -4.90
C VAL A 59 10.65 -12.45 -4.32
N THR A 60 11.49 -11.64 -3.69
CA THR A 60 11.10 -10.33 -3.18
C THR A 60 11.91 -9.26 -3.87
N PHE A 61 11.24 -8.40 -4.63
CA PHE A 61 11.77 -7.15 -5.15
C PHE A 61 11.53 -6.03 -4.14
N THR A 62 12.58 -5.63 -3.45
CA THR A 62 12.60 -4.42 -2.65
C THR A 62 12.73 -3.22 -3.58
N VAL A 63 11.71 -2.37 -3.62
CA VAL A 63 11.62 -1.22 -4.54
C VAL A 63 12.05 0.05 -3.81
N MET A 64 13.16 0.63 -4.26
CA MET A 64 13.70 1.88 -3.73
C MET A 64 13.01 3.09 -4.34
N THR A 65 12.91 4.21 -3.62
CA THR A 65 12.48 5.49 -4.19
C THR A 65 13.50 5.90 -5.24
N GLY A 66 13.06 5.93 -6.49
CA GLY A 66 13.94 6.33 -7.58
C GLY A 66 14.26 7.82 -7.52
N SER A 67 15.19 8.26 -8.38
CA SER A 67 15.45 9.70 -8.61
C SER A 67 14.25 10.43 -9.23
N GLY A 68 13.19 9.69 -9.56
CA GLY A 68 11.92 10.14 -10.07
C GLY A 68 10.94 8.97 -10.13
N THR A 69 9.85 9.16 -10.85
CA THR A 69 8.80 8.15 -11.04
C THR A 69 9.29 7.00 -11.94
N TYR A 70 9.11 5.76 -11.48
CA TYR A 70 9.35 4.58 -12.31
C TYR A 70 8.34 4.51 -13.45
N ALA A 71 8.80 4.07 -14.63
CA ALA A 71 7.89 3.77 -15.71
C ALA A 71 6.99 2.57 -15.35
N GLY A 72 5.72 2.69 -15.73
CA GLY A 72 4.75 1.60 -15.67
C GLY A 72 5.21 0.34 -16.42
N PHE A 73 4.76 -0.83 -15.94
CA PHE A 73 5.21 -2.13 -16.44
C PHE A 73 4.06 -3.12 -16.66
N TRP A 74 4.37 -4.20 -17.36
CA TRP A 74 3.42 -5.23 -17.72
C TRP A 74 4.00 -6.63 -17.57
N ILE A 75 3.27 -7.52 -16.90
CA ILE A 75 3.55 -8.96 -16.88
C ILE A 75 2.43 -9.67 -17.67
N PRO A 76 2.65 -10.08 -18.94
CA PRO A 76 1.59 -10.47 -19.86
C PRO A 76 0.89 -11.81 -19.57
N GLY A 77 1.53 -12.69 -18.81
CA GLY A 77 1.05 -14.05 -18.59
C GLY A 77 1.65 -14.70 -17.35
N GLN A 78 1.52 -16.02 -17.26
CA GLN A 78 2.02 -16.83 -16.16
C GLN A 78 3.53 -16.64 -15.92
N ILE A 79 3.93 -16.63 -14.64
CA ILE A 79 5.33 -16.63 -14.21
C ILE A 79 5.69 -18.07 -13.81
N PRO A 80 6.56 -18.78 -14.56
CA PRO A 80 6.91 -20.16 -14.24
C PRO A 80 7.48 -20.28 -12.82
N GLY A 81 7.06 -21.30 -12.07
CA GLY A 81 7.56 -21.56 -10.70
C GLY A 81 6.80 -20.87 -9.57
N THR A 82 5.83 -20.02 -9.88
CA THR A 82 4.91 -19.45 -8.88
C THR A 82 3.96 -20.48 -8.31
N GLY A 83 3.64 -20.34 -7.02
CA GLY A 83 2.79 -21.27 -6.28
C GLY A 83 2.73 -20.90 -4.80
N PRO A 84 1.94 -21.62 -3.98
CA PRO A 84 1.87 -21.36 -2.53
C PRO A 84 3.27 -21.39 -1.89
N GLY A 85 3.72 -20.27 -1.33
CA GLY A 85 5.04 -20.14 -0.69
C GLY A 85 6.19 -19.82 -1.67
N SER A 86 5.90 -19.68 -2.95
CA SER A 86 6.80 -19.23 -4.02
C SER A 86 6.20 -18.00 -4.68
N ASP A 87 6.06 -16.94 -3.89
CA ASP A 87 5.41 -15.71 -4.31
C ASP A 87 6.41 -14.78 -5.00
N VAL A 88 5.92 -13.93 -5.90
CA VAL A 88 6.66 -12.78 -6.42
C VAL A 88 6.15 -11.52 -5.72
N THR A 89 6.97 -10.96 -4.84
CA THR A 89 6.61 -9.78 -4.05
C THR A 89 7.31 -8.55 -4.58
N PHE A 90 6.57 -7.50 -4.90
CA PHE A 90 7.08 -6.14 -5.07
C PHE A 90 6.71 -5.34 -3.83
N VAL A 91 7.70 -4.99 -3.03
CA VAL A 91 7.50 -4.31 -1.75
C VAL A 91 8.32 -3.02 -1.72
N ALA A 92 7.74 -1.93 -1.23
CA ALA A 92 8.52 -0.72 -0.98
C ALA A 92 9.65 -1.01 0.02
N GLY A 93 10.86 -0.54 -0.29
CA GLY A 93 11.97 -0.62 0.65
C GLY A 93 11.68 0.18 1.92
N ALA A 94 12.36 -0.16 3.00
CA ALA A 94 12.38 0.67 4.18
C ALA A 94 12.83 2.09 3.78
N ASN A 95 12.02 3.06 4.13
CA ASN A 95 12.17 4.51 3.91
C ASN A 95 11.90 4.97 2.50
N GLN A 96 11.24 4.11 1.74
CA GLN A 96 10.97 4.34 0.35
C GLN A 96 9.46 4.53 0.16
N SER A 97 9.13 5.55 -0.60
CA SER A 97 7.83 5.75 -1.24
C SER A 97 8.05 5.65 -2.75
N PRO A 98 8.26 4.43 -3.29
CA PRO A 98 8.47 4.27 -4.72
C PRO A 98 7.19 4.58 -5.47
N VAL A 99 7.30 5.50 -6.43
CA VAL A 99 6.17 5.92 -7.27
C VAL A 99 6.31 5.27 -8.64
N ILE A 100 5.26 4.57 -9.07
CA ILE A 100 5.14 4.01 -10.42
C ILE A 100 4.14 4.83 -11.21
N GLY A 101 4.58 5.41 -12.32
CA GLY A 101 3.81 6.33 -13.16
C GLY A 101 3.39 5.69 -14.47
N GLY A 102 2.13 5.90 -14.82
CA GLY A 102 1.57 5.53 -16.12
C GLY A 102 1.59 6.66 -17.17
N PRO A 103 1.05 6.37 -18.37
CA PRO A 103 0.69 5.04 -18.84
C PRO A 103 1.94 4.16 -19.05
N ASN A 104 1.78 2.84 -19.04
CA ASN A 104 2.88 1.94 -19.35
C ASN A 104 3.35 2.06 -20.82
N LEU A 105 4.60 1.68 -21.08
CA LEU A 105 5.28 1.93 -22.36
C LEU A 105 4.73 1.11 -23.56
N TRP A 106 3.73 0.26 -23.36
CA TRP A 106 3.22 -0.67 -24.38
C TRP A 106 1.95 -0.17 -25.09
N GLY A 107 1.65 1.13 -25.02
CA GLY A 107 0.48 1.73 -25.65
C GLY A 107 -0.84 1.39 -24.96
N LEU A 108 -0.78 0.77 -23.77
CA LEU A 108 -1.93 0.59 -22.90
C LEU A 108 -2.09 1.82 -22.01
N SER A 109 -3.31 2.10 -21.56
CA SER A 109 -3.57 3.27 -20.72
C SER A 109 -3.22 3.08 -19.24
N ASP A 110 -3.00 1.83 -18.81
CA ASP A 110 -2.79 1.46 -17.41
C ASP A 110 -1.36 1.79 -16.93
N ALA A 111 -1.15 2.14 -15.66
CA ALA A 111 0.20 2.31 -15.12
C ALA A 111 0.88 0.96 -14.88
N VAL A 112 0.23 0.06 -14.15
CA VAL A 112 0.72 -1.30 -13.93
C VAL A 112 -0.31 -2.29 -14.45
N ARG A 113 0.15 -3.31 -15.18
CA ARG A 113 -0.73 -4.39 -15.66
C ARG A 113 -0.17 -5.76 -15.33
N LEU A 114 -1.04 -6.60 -14.78
CA LEU A 114 -0.84 -8.02 -14.61
C LEU A 114 -1.81 -8.75 -15.55
N GLY A 115 -1.27 -9.55 -16.45
CA GLY A 115 -1.99 -10.34 -17.44
C GLY A 115 -2.48 -9.57 -18.68
N SER A 116 -2.92 -10.32 -19.68
CA SER A 116 -3.41 -9.81 -20.97
C SER A 116 -4.94 -9.71 -21.06
N GLY A 117 -5.66 -10.47 -20.22
CA GLY A 117 -7.11 -10.37 -20.04
C GLY A 117 -7.95 -11.06 -21.11
N THR A 118 -8.77 -12.02 -20.67
CA THR A 118 -10.05 -12.51 -21.23
C THR A 118 -10.44 -13.86 -20.61
N VAL A 119 -9.49 -14.55 -19.95
CA VAL A 119 -9.69 -15.89 -19.37
C VAL A 119 -9.05 -15.96 -17.98
N VAL A 120 -9.77 -16.52 -17.00
CA VAL A 120 -9.23 -16.76 -15.65
C VAL A 120 -8.02 -17.69 -15.73
N GLY A 121 -6.94 -17.34 -15.05
CA GLY A 121 -5.69 -18.11 -15.03
C GLY A 121 -4.79 -17.89 -16.26
N SER A 122 -5.11 -16.96 -17.17
CA SER A 122 -4.21 -16.61 -18.27
C SER A 122 -3.07 -15.66 -17.85
N GLY A 123 -3.26 -14.91 -16.76
CA GLY A 123 -2.31 -13.95 -16.22
C GLY A 123 -1.42 -14.53 -15.11
N PRO A 124 -0.58 -13.71 -14.47
CA PRO A 124 0.23 -14.12 -13.32
C PRO A 124 -0.56 -14.74 -12.17
N THR A 125 0.12 -15.54 -11.35
CA THR A 125 -0.40 -16.03 -10.07
C THR A 125 0.62 -15.84 -8.95
N TRP A 126 0.15 -15.71 -7.70
CA TRP A 126 0.99 -15.53 -6.51
C TRP A 126 1.91 -14.31 -6.61
N VAL A 127 1.32 -13.16 -6.97
CA VAL A 127 2.03 -11.87 -7.03
C VAL A 127 1.51 -10.97 -5.91
N VAL A 128 2.43 -10.37 -5.17
CA VAL A 128 2.15 -9.43 -4.08
C VAL A 128 2.66 -8.04 -4.45
N MET A 129 1.83 -7.03 -4.25
CA MET A 129 2.22 -5.61 -4.27
C MET A 129 1.98 -5.03 -2.89
N ASP A 130 3.02 -4.46 -2.28
CA ASP A 130 3.00 -3.99 -0.89
C ASP A 130 3.68 -2.62 -0.75
N GLY A 131 2.94 -1.62 -0.24
CA GLY A 131 3.52 -0.31 0.09
C GLY A 131 3.85 0.59 -1.11
N LEU A 132 3.36 0.29 -2.31
CA LEU A 132 3.70 1.02 -3.55
C LEU A 132 2.74 2.19 -3.80
N GLU A 133 3.23 3.29 -4.37
CA GLU A 133 2.40 4.36 -4.91
C GLU A 133 2.28 4.19 -6.44
N ILE A 134 1.06 4.16 -6.96
CA ILE A 134 0.80 3.94 -8.39
C ILE A 134 -0.13 5.04 -8.92
N THR A 135 0.34 5.76 -9.95
CA THR A 135 -0.27 7.01 -10.40
C THR A 135 -0.12 7.24 -11.91
N GLY A 136 -0.66 8.36 -12.42
CA GLY A 136 -0.37 8.85 -13.77
C GLY A 136 -1.07 8.10 -14.92
N ALA A 137 -2.15 7.38 -14.65
CA ALA A 137 -2.91 6.63 -15.66
C ALA A 137 -4.31 7.25 -15.91
N PRO A 138 -4.43 8.51 -16.37
CA PRO A 138 -5.70 9.25 -16.34
C PRO A 138 -6.83 8.63 -17.19
N THR A 139 -6.49 7.81 -18.20
CA THR A 139 -7.45 7.09 -19.04
C THR A 139 -7.44 5.58 -18.78
N GLY A 140 -6.59 5.10 -17.87
CA GLY A 140 -6.33 3.68 -17.56
C GLY A 140 -6.53 3.35 -16.08
N ALA A 141 -6.34 2.10 -15.69
CA ALA A 141 -6.22 1.76 -14.28
C ALA A 141 -4.82 2.12 -13.76
N ALA A 142 -4.69 2.55 -12.51
CA ALA A 142 -3.39 2.56 -11.86
C ALA A 142 -2.88 1.10 -11.77
N LEU A 143 -3.71 0.16 -11.32
CA LEU A 143 -3.41 -1.27 -11.40
C LEU A 143 -4.51 -2.06 -12.12
N MET A 144 -4.15 -2.69 -13.23
CA MET A 144 -4.98 -3.62 -13.99
C MET A 144 -4.57 -5.07 -13.67
N VAL A 145 -5.51 -5.90 -13.22
CA VAL A 145 -5.33 -7.31 -12.88
C VAL A 145 -6.26 -8.16 -13.73
N ALA A 146 -5.74 -8.69 -14.83
CA ALA A 146 -6.54 -9.28 -15.90
C ALA A 146 -6.22 -10.77 -16.12
N GLY A 147 -7.16 -11.65 -15.80
CA GLY A 147 -6.97 -13.11 -15.95
C GLY A 147 -6.10 -13.73 -14.85
N CYS A 148 -5.91 -13.07 -13.72
CA CYS A 148 -4.93 -13.47 -12.69
C CYS A 148 -5.55 -14.32 -11.59
N THR A 149 -4.72 -14.96 -10.76
CA THR A 149 -5.19 -15.74 -9.60
C THR A 149 -4.25 -15.60 -8.41
N ASN A 150 -4.76 -15.48 -7.17
CA ASN A 150 -3.91 -15.27 -5.97
C ASN A 150 -3.02 -14.03 -6.09
N ILE A 151 -3.63 -12.88 -6.37
CA ILE A 151 -2.93 -11.58 -6.37
C ILE A 151 -3.25 -10.87 -5.07
N THR A 152 -2.22 -10.41 -4.37
CA THR A 152 -2.37 -9.62 -3.15
C THR A 152 -1.91 -8.20 -3.40
N VAL A 153 -2.74 -7.24 -3.06
CA VAL A 153 -2.44 -5.81 -3.16
C VAL A 153 -2.75 -5.19 -1.82
N ARG A 154 -1.72 -4.74 -1.11
CA ARG A 154 -1.88 -4.21 0.24
C ARG A 154 -1.02 -3.00 0.52
N ASN A 155 -1.49 -2.15 1.43
CA ASN A 155 -0.78 -0.94 1.86
C ASN A 155 -0.36 0.00 0.70
N CYS A 156 -0.97 -0.14 -0.48
CA CYS A 156 -0.63 0.64 -1.65
C CYS A 156 -1.48 1.91 -1.73
N THR A 157 -0.96 2.91 -2.43
CA THR A 157 -1.68 4.17 -2.72
C THR A 157 -1.95 4.29 -4.21
N PHE A 158 -3.21 4.53 -4.59
CA PHE A 158 -3.65 4.67 -5.98
C PHE A 158 -4.33 6.01 -6.20
N HIS A 159 -3.81 6.82 -7.13
CA HIS A 159 -4.41 8.12 -7.44
C HIS A 159 -4.11 8.60 -8.85
N THR A 160 -4.68 9.75 -9.23
CA THR A 160 -4.48 10.39 -10.54
C THR A 160 -4.60 9.39 -11.70
N SER A 161 -5.66 8.59 -11.67
CA SER A 161 -5.89 7.50 -12.61
C SER A 161 -7.36 7.36 -12.99
N GLY A 162 -7.63 6.63 -14.08
CA GLY A 162 -8.98 6.28 -14.54
C GLY A 162 -9.69 5.28 -13.60
N THR A 163 -8.93 4.42 -12.95
CA THR A 163 -9.43 3.54 -11.88
C THR A 163 -8.28 3.28 -10.95
N GLY A 164 -8.52 3.17 -9.64
CA GLY A 164 -7.46 2.75 -8.72
C GLY A 164 -7.02 1.32 -9.04
N VAL A 165 -7.88 0.36 -8.72
CA VAL A 165 -7.61 -1.07 -8.95
C VAL A 165 -8.73 -1.67 -9.80
N TYR A 166 -8.36 -2.35 -10.88
CA TYR A 166 -9.31 -2.95 -11.82
C TYR A 166 -9.00 -4.43 -12.03
N LEU A 167 -9.87 -5.30 -11.53
CA LEU A 167 -9.82 -6.74 -11.74
C LEU A 167 -10.77 -7.13 -12.87
N VAL A 168 -10.31 -7.98 -13.79
CA VAL A 168 -11.15 -8.58 -14.83
C VAL A 168 -10.81 -10.04 -15.04
N ALA A 169 -11.82 -10.91 -15.04
CA ALA A 169 -11.65 -12.36 -15.12
C ALA A 169 -10.57 -12.88 -14.14
N SER A 170 -10.53 -12.35 -12.91
CA SER A 170 -9.50 -12.67 -11.91
C SER A 170 -10.14 -13.28 -10.67
N THR A 171 -9.43 -14.21 -10.01
CA THR A 171 -9.98 -14.93 -8.86
C THR A 171 -9.02 -15.07 -7.68
N SER A 172 -9.56 -15.24 -6.47
CA SER A 172 -8.77 -15.45 -5.25
C SER A 172 -7.78 -14.30 -4.98
N CYS A 173 -8.13 -13.08 -5.39
CA CYS A 173 -7.29 -11.91 -5.15
C CYS A 173 -7.70 -11.21 -3.85
N LEU A 174 -6.72 -10.68 -3.13
CA LEU A 174 -6.87 -9.91 -1.90
C LEU A 174 -6.47 -8.46 -2.15
N ILE A 175 -7.39 -7.53 -1.96
CA ILE A 175 -7.15 -6.09 -2.05
C ILE A 175 -7.44 -5.49 -0.68
N GLU A 176 -6.39 -5.19 0.10
CA GLU A 176 -6.57 -4.74 1.49
C GLU A 176 -5.74 -3.55 1.93
N ARG A 177 -6.25 -2.75 2.88
CA ARG A 177 -5.48 -1.64 3.49
C ARG A 177 -4.90 -0.65 2.49
N ASN A 178 -5.54 -0.49 1.32
CA ASN A 178 -5.10 0.45 0.31
C ASN A 178 -5.78 1.80 0.48
N LEU A 179 -5.08 2.86 0.07
CA LEU A 179 -5.63 4.20 -0.09
C LEU A 179 -5.91 4.46 -1.58
N VAL A 180 -7.16 4.77 -1.93
CA VAL A 180 -7.55 5.11 -3.30
C VAL A 180 -8.21 6.48 -3.31
N TYR A 181 -7.65 7.44 -4.05
CA TYR A 181 -8.24 8.78 -4.15
C TYR A 181 -7.95 9.51 -5.44
N GLY A 182 -8.73 10.56 -5.74
CA GLY A 182 -8.47 11.40 -6.91
C GLY A 182 -8.49 10.64 -8.23
N THR A 183 -9.22 9.51 -8.28
CA THR A 183 -9.41 8.72 -9.49
C THR A 183 -10.67 9.18 -10.22
N ALA A 184 -10.72 8.96 -11.53
CA ALA A 184 -11.84 9.39 -12.35
C ALA A 184 -12.32 8.29 -13.26
N ALA A 185 -13.62 8.06 -13.42
CA ALA A 185 -14.11 6.89 -14.17
C ALA A 185 -13.43 6.70 -15.55
N LEU A 186 -12.70 5.58 -15.67
CA LEU A 186 -12.11 5.04 -16.90
C LEU A 186 -13.07 5.14 -18.10
N ALA A 187 -12.59 5.69 -19.21
CA ALA A 187 -13.22 5.51 -20.52
C ALA A 187 -12.92 4.07 -21.00
N ALA A 188 -13.69 3.09 -20.54
CA ALA A 188 -13.62 1.74 -21.09
C ALA A 188 -14.12 1.79 -22.54
N THR A 189 -13.22 1.72 -23.50
CA THR A 189 -13.48 1.82 -24.97
C THR A 189 -14.07 3.17 -25.43
N PRO A 190 -13.88 3.56 -26.71
CA PRO A 190 -14.58 4.73 -27.25
C PRO A 190 -16.10 4.53 -27.13
N GLY A 191 -16.73 5.19 -26.15
CA GLY A 191 -18.19 5.22 -25.96
C GLY A 191 -18.77 4.70 -24.64
N SER A 192 -17.99 4.25 -23.64
CA SER A 192 -18.54 3.88 -22.32
C SER A 192 -17.64 4.33 -21.16
N ASN A 193 -18.18 5.19 -20.32
CA ASN A 193 -17.56 5.88 -19.18
C ASN A 193 -18.19 5.44 -17.83
N THR A 194 -18.63 4.19 -17.72
CA THR A 194 -19.89 3.95 -16.98
C THR A 194 -19.77 3.21 -15.63
N TYR A 195 -18.67 2.51 -15.31
CA TYR A 195 -18.65 1.53 -14.20
C TYR A 195 -17.47 1.60 -13.21
N THR A 196 -16.55 2.54 -13.39
CA THR A 196 -15.22 2.54 -12.77
C THR A 196 -15.00 3.70 -11.81
N GLY A 197 -13.92 3.68 -11.03
CA GLY A 197 -13.55 4.74 -10.08
C GLY A 197 -12.48 4.30 -9.09
N GLY A 198 -12.88 3.84 -7.89
CA GLY A 198 -11.96 3.33 -6.88
C GLY A 198 -11.50 1.90 -7.22
N ILE A 199 -12.17 0.90 -6.65
CA ILE A 199 -11.86 -0.52 -6.85
C ILE A 199 -12.97 -1.17 -7.69
N THR A 200 -12.59 -1.88 -8.75
CA THR A 200 -13.52 -2.50 -9.69
C THR A 200 -13.24 -4.00 -9.84
N LEU A 201 -14.23 -4.84 -9.58
CA LEU A 201 -14.23 -6.28 -9.84
C LEU A 201 -15.18 -6.56 -11.01
N TYR A 202 -14.63 -6.77 -12.20
CA TYR A 202 -15.39 -6.81 -13.45
C TYR A 202 -15.35 -8.17 -14.15
N ASN A 203 -16.39 -8.47 -14.93
CA ASN A 203 -16.47 -9.55 -15.92
C ASN A 203 -15.75 -10.85 -15.57
N GLY A 204 -16.44 -11.77 -14.89
CA GLY A 204 -15.88 -13.08 -14.55
C GLY A 204 -14.95 -13.07 -13.34
N SER A 205 -14.83 -11.93 -12.64
CA SER A 205 -14.04 -11.86 -11.42
C SER A 205 -14.76 -12.54 -10.28
N SER A 206 -14.11 -13.47 -9.59
CA SER A 206 -14.76 -14.30 -8.57
C SER A 206 -13.91 -14.67 -7.36
N ASN A 207 -14.52 -14.92 -6.21
CA ASN A 207 -13.82 -15.31 -4.98
C ASN A 207 -12.72 -14.30 -4.57
N ASN A 208 -12.90 -13.01 -4.85
CA ASN A 208 -11.94 -11.97 -4.45
C ASN A 208 -12.39 -11.33 -3.13
N LEU A 209 -11.43 -10.89 -2.32
CA LEU A 209 -11.66 -10.20 -1.06
C LEU A 209 -11.16 -8.75 -1.15
N VAL A 210 -12.05 -7.79 -0.88
CA VAL A 210 -11.75 -6.36 -0.80
C VAL A 210 -12.05 -5.90 0.63
N GLN A 211 -11.01 -5.60 1.40
CA GLN A 211 -11.18 -5.27 2.82
C GLN A 211 -10.32 -4.14 3.36
N LYS A 212 -10.81 -3.38 4.34
CA LYS A 212 -10.00 -2.40 5.08
C LYS A 212 -9.40 -1.31 4.20
N ASN A 213 -9.97 -1.06 3.03
CA ASN A 213 -9.49 -0.01 2.12
C ASN A 213 -10.15 1.33 2.48
N LEU A 214 -9.40 2.42 2.31
CA LEU A 214 -9.92 3.78 2.32
C LEU A 214 -10.04 4.29 0.89
N ILE A 215 -11.27 4.47 0.42
CA ILE A 215 -11.57 4.93 -0.93
C ILE A 215 -12.31 6.26 -0.82
N ARG A 216 -11.72 7.32 -1.37
CA ARG A 216 -12.32 8.65 -1.24
C ARG A 216 -12.09 9.57 -2.42
N ASP A 217 -12.93 10.58 -2.56
CA ASP A 217 -12.72 11.68 -3.51
C ASP A 217 -12.51 11.18 -4.96
N THR A 218 -13.29 10.18 -5.36
CA THR A 218 -13.25 9.63 -6.73
C THR A 218 -14.40 10.21 -7.54
N THR A 219 -14.18 10.59 -8.80
CA THR A 219 -15.31 11.01 -9.67
C THR A 219 -16.10 9.83 -10.24
N GLY A 220 -15.61 8.61 -10.02
CA GLY A 220 -16.29 7.35 -10.33
C GLY A 220 -16.97 6.72 -9.13
N ASN A 221 -17.34 5.43 -9.25
CA ASN A 221 -17.86 4.64 -8.14
C ASN A 221 -16.76 4.36 -7.11
N GLY A 222 -17.11 4.19 -5.83
CA GLY A 222 -16.13 3.79 -4.82
C GLY A 222 -15.65 2.36 -5.06
N ILE A 223 -16.57 1.40 -4.93
CA ILE A 223 -16.38 -0.01 -5.23
C ILE A 223 -17.43 -0.47 -6.23
N PHE A 224 -17.00 -1.13 -7.31
CA PHE A 224 -17.89 -1.76 -8.26
C PHE A 224 -17.64 -3.27 -8.30
N VAL A 225 -18.70 -4.06 -8.20
CA VAL A 225 -18.67 -5.51 -8.37
C VAL A 225 -19.69 -5.91 -9.41
N GLY A 226 -19.25 -6.53 -10.50
CA GLY A 226 -20.19 -6.85 -11.54
C GLY A 226 -19.64 -7.24 -12.90
N GLY A 227 -20.51 -7.09 -13.89
CA GLY A 227 -20.26 -7.52 -15.26
C GLY A 227 -20.86 -6.64 -16.33
N SER A 228 -20.75 -7.11 -17.58
CA SER A 228 -21.30 -6.48 -18.78
C SER A 228 -22.69 -7.01 -19.15
N SER A 229 -23.01 -8.25 -18.77
CA SER A 229 -24.25 -8.93 -19.15
C SER A 229 -24.61 -10.07 -18.19
N THR A 230 -25.81 -10.62 -18.38
CA THR A 230 -26.29 -11.83 -17.70
C THR A 230 -25.68 -13.12 -18.26
N ALA A 231 -24.77 -13.07 -19.24
CA ALA A 231 -24.13 -14.28 -19.76
C ALA A 231 -23.20 -14.92 -18.71
N VAL A 232 -23.23 -16.26 -18.63
CA VAL A 232 -22.31 -17.03 -17.77
C VAL A 232 -20.87 -16.72 -18.20
N GLY A 233 -20.02 -16.35 -17.24
CA GLY A 233 -18.64 -15.88 -17.48
C GLY A 233 -18.48 -14.38 -17.65
N SER A 234 -19.57 -13.63 -17.91
CA SER A 234 -19.57 -12.16 -17.80
C SER A 234 -19.99 -11.66 -16.41
N GLN A 235 -20.61 -12.52 -15.61
CA GLN A 235 -21.01 -12.23 -14.23
C GLN A 235 -19.81 -12.32 -13.28
N SER A 236 -19.81 -11.55 -12.21
CA SER A 236 -18.82 -11.64 -11.13
C SER A 236 -19.43 -12.31 -9.92
N THR A 237 -18.80 -13.35 -9.36
CA THR A 237 -19.42 -14.24 -8.37
C THR A 237 -18.60 -14.42 -7.09
N ASN A 238 -19.24 -14.61 -5.94
CA ASN A 238 -18.56 -14.93 -4.67
C ASN A 238 -17.51 -13.88 -4.23
N ASN A 239 -17.66 -12.61 -4.61
CA ASN A 239 -16.72 -11.57 -4.18
C ASN A 239 -17.15 -11.04 -2.81
N THR A 240 -16.21 -10.83 -1.91
CA THR A 240 -16.43 -10.34 -0.55
C THR A 240 -15.88 -8.92 -0.43
N VAL A 241 -16.70 -7.98 0.03
CA VAL A 241 -16.38 -6.56 0.22
C VAL A 241 -16.76 -6.20 1.66
N ILE A 242 -15.75 -6.08 2.53
CA ILE A 242 -15.97 -5.94 3.96
C ILE A 242 -15.05 -4.92 4.63
N ASN A 243 -15.49 -4.27 5.71
CA ASN A 243 -14.67 -3.35 6.48
C ASN A 243 -14.03 -2.24 5.64
N ASN A 244 -14.67 -1.73 4.57
CA ASN A 244 -14.11 -0.63 3.78
C ASN A 244 -14.72 0.71 4.20
N PHE A 245 -13.90 1.76 4.15
CA PHE A 245 -14.36 3.15 4.21
C PHE A 245 -14.47 3.71 2.80
N VAL A 246 -15.66 4.20 2.45
CA VAL A 246 -15.93 4.78 1.12
C VAL A 246 -16.57 6.15 1.30
N SER A 247 -15.93 7.22 0.85
CA SER A 247 -16.48 8.57 0.99
C SER A 247 -16.32 9.46 -0.23
N ASN A 248 -17.28 10.36 -0.47
CA ASN A 248 -17.20 11.32 -1.57
C ASN A 248 -16.96 10.67 -2.97
N CYS A 249 -17.68 9.57 -3.24
CA CYS A 249 -17.59 8.80 -4.49
C CYS A 249 -18.92 8.88 -5.29
N PRO A 250 -19.27 10.03 -5.90
CA PRO A 250 -20.59 10.25 -6.51
C PRO A 250 -20.90 9.39 -7.75
N GLY A 251 -19.93 8.69 -8.34
CA GLY A 251 -20.13 7.98 -9.61
C GLY A 251 -20.08 8.90 -10.85
N SER A 252 -19.67 8.32 -11.98
CA SER A 252 -19.55 9.03 -13.27
C SER A 252 -20.91 9.38 -13.88
N THR A 253 -21.02 9.86 -15.13
CA THR A 253 -22.30 10.24 -15.76
C THR A 253 -23.32 9.09 -16.00
N SER A 254 -23.00 7.90 -15.54
CA SER A 254 -23.72 6.63 -15.56
C SER A 254 -25.10 6.63 -14.86
N THR A 255 -25.94 5.62 -15.11
CA THR A 255 -27.10 5.29 -14.25
C THR A 255 -26.69 4.46 -13.03
N TYR A 256 -25.48 3.88 -13.07
CA TYR A 256 -24.95 2.96 -12.07
C TYR A 256 -23.91 3.67 -11.19
N ARG A 257 -24.40 4.61 -10.38
CA ARG A 257 -23.58 5.48 -9.54
C ARG A 257 -23.75 5.15 -8.07
N GLY A 258 -22.65 4.88 -7.39
CA GLY A 258 -22.68 4.83 -5.94
C GLY A 258 -21.36 4.56 -5.26
N GLY A 259 -21.41 4.60 -3.93
CA GLY A 259 -20.30 4.23 -3.07
C GLY A 259 -19.92 2.77 -3.30
N VAL A 260 -20.90 1.87 -3.21
CA VAL A 260 -20.76 0.45 -3.56
C VAL A 260 -21.82 0.09 -4.60
N VAL A 261 -21.40 -0.48 -5.73
CA VAL A 261 -22.30 -0.82 -6.85
C VAL A 261 -22.19 -2.29 -7.18
N LEU A 262 -23.34 -2.98 -7.19
CA LEU A 262 -23.50 -4.37 -7.61
C LEU A 262 -24.26 -4.42 -8.94
N ARG A 263 -23.68 -5.01 -9.98
CA ARG A 263 -24.33 -5.15 -11.30
C ARG A 263 -24.00 -6.47 -11.96
N TYR A 264 -24.96 -7.37 -12.15
CA TYR A 264 -24.65 -8.75 -12.58
C TYR A 264 -23.65 -9.44 -11.65
N ALA A 265 -23.72 -9.10 -10.36
CA ALA A 265 -23.00 -9.76 -9.29
C ALA A 265 -23.89 -10.83 -8.66
N ALA A 266 -23.30 -11.95 -8.25
CA ALA A 266 -23.99 -13.02 -7.53
C ALA A 266 -23.16 -13.54 -6.36
N ALA A 267 -23.85 -13.99 -5.31
CA ALA A 267 -23.25 -14.46 -4.07
C ALA A 267 -22.18 -13.51 -3.53
N ALA A 268 -22.30 -12.21 -3.79
CA ALA A 268 -21.38 -11.23 -3.25
C ALA A 268 -21.73 -10.98 -1.78
N VAL A 269 -20.73 -10.86 -0.91
CA VAL A 269 -20.91 -10.46 0.49
C VAL A 269 -20.50 -9.01 0.61
N ILE A 270 -21.44 -8.11 0.88
CA ILE A 270 -21.21 -6.69 1.14
C ILE A 270 -21.56 -6.44 2.60
N ALA A 271 -20.59 -6.54 3.49
CA ALA A 271 -20.87 -6.48 4.92
C ALA A 271 -19.94 -5.53 5.66
N ASN A 272 -20.45 -4.88 6.71
CA ASN A 272 -19.60 -4.07 7.57
C ASN A 272 -18.81 -3.00 6.79
N ASN A 273 -19.41 -2.33 5.81
CA ASN A 273 -18.76 -1.19 5.14
C ASN A 273 -19.34 0.12 5.71
N SER A 274 -18.52 1.16 5.79
CA SER A 274 -18.97 2.51 6.11
C SER A 274 -18.90 3.37 4.85
N VAL A 275 -20.06 3.88 4.41
CA VAL A 275 -20.21 4.63 3.17
C VAL A 275 -20.76 6.02 3.48
N TRP A 276 -20.05 7.07 3.06
CA TRP A 276 -20.51 8.46 3.14
C TRP A 276 -20.59 9.10 1.76
N MET A 277 -21.80 9.25 1.27
CA MET A 277 -22.07 9.85 -0.03
C MET A 277 -22.28 11.37 0.02
N PRO A 278 -21.73 12.11 -0.96
CA PRO A 278 -21.95 13.55 -1.09
C PRO A 278 -23.33 13.83 -1.67
N ALA A 279 -23.80 15.08 -1.52
CA ALA A 279 -25.07 15.51 -2.06
C ALA A 279 -25.20 15.30 -3.59
N GLY A 280 -26.36 14.82 -4.03
CA GLY A 280 -26.70 14.64 -5.45
C GLY A 280 -27.79 13.58 -5.63
N SER A 281 -28.81 13.85 -6.44
CA SER A 281 -29.98 12.96 -6.60
C SER A 281 -29.69 11.65 -7.34
N ALA A 282 -28.58 11.61 -8.08
CA ALA A 282 -28.12 10.42 -8.79
C ALA A 282 -27.07 9.63 -8.00
N ASN A 283 -26.67 10.11 -6.82
CA ASN A 283 -25.67 9.46 -5.99
C ASN A 283 -26.40 8.49 -5.06
N HIS A 284 -25.94 7.24 -5.03
CA HIS A 284 -26.49 6.22 -4.13
C HIS A 284 -25.40 5.66 -3.23
N GLY A 285 -25.72 5.27 -2.00
CA GLY A 285 -24.74 4.64 -1.12
C GLY A 285 -24.39 3.23 -1.58
N ILE A 286 -25.36 2.32 -1.46
CA ILE A 286 -25.28 0.97 -2.01
C ILE A 286 -26.32 0.85 -3.12
N LEU A 287 -25.85 0.62 -4.35
CA LEU A 287 -26.70 0.49 -5.54
C LEU A 287 -26.65 -0.94 -6.08
N MET A 288 -27.82 -1.50 -6.37
CA MET A 288 -27.95 -2.81 -7.00
C MET A 288 -28.67 -2.73 -8.35
N SER A 289 -28.23 -3.56 -9.30
CA SER A 289 -28.93 -3.75 -10.57
C SER A 289 -28.79 -5.18 -11.06
N SER A 290 -29.87 -5.70 -11.69
CA SER A 290 -29.98 -6.94 -12.46
C SER A 290 -29.01 -8.02 -11.97
N THR A 291 -29.43 -8.78 -10.97
CA THR A 291 -28.55 -9.78 -10.39
C THR A 291 -28.22 -10.86 -11.42
N ALA A 292 -27.06 -11.45 -11.22
CA ALA A 292 -26.60 -12.59 -11.96
C ALA A 292 -27.61 -13.76 -11.91
N THR A 293 -27.75 -14.49 -13.00
CA THR A 293 -28.57 -15.71 -13.09
C THR A 293 -27.91 -16.93 -12.43
N VAL A 294 -26.63 -16.83 -12.05
CA VAL A 294 -25.80 -17.92 -11.51
C VAL A 294 -25.26 -17.52 -10.14
N GLY A 295 -25.32 -18.40 -9.14
CA GLY A 295 -24.65 -18.21 -7.84
C GLY A 295 -25.55 -17.72 -6.71
N GLY A 296 -26.75 -17.22 -7.02
CA GLY A 296 -27.70 -16.77 -6.01
C GLY A 296 -27.49 -15.31 -5.57
N PRO A 297 -28.35 -14.82 -4.68
CA PRO A 297 -28.36 -13.42 -4.28
C PRO A 297 -27.10 -12.99 -3.51
N ALA A 298 -26.85 -11.67 -3.49
CA ALA A 298 -25.87 -11.09 -2.58
C ALA A 298 -26.32 -11.18 -1.11
N GLU A 299 -25.38 -11.02 -0.19
CA GLU A 299 -25.59 -10.70 1.22
C GLU A 299 -25.21 -9.24 1.42
N VAL A 300 -26.10 -8.46 2.03
CA VAL A 300 -25.85 -7.05 2.35
C VAL A 300 -26.27 -6.78 3.78
N SER A 301 -25.29 -6.73 4.68
CA SER A 301 -25.57 -6.66 6.11
C SER A 301 -24.59 -5.77 6.86
N ASN A 302 -25.00 -5.22 8.00
CA ASN A 302 -24.15 -4.40 8.84
C ASN A 302 -23.47 -3.22 8.12
N ASN A 303 -24.02 -2.66 7.05
CA ASN A 303 -23.40 -1.49 6.41
C ASN A 303 -23.94 -0.19 7.01
N ILE A 304 -23.08 0.80 7.22
CA ILE A 304 -23.52 2.17 7.47
C ILE A 304 -23.53 2.92 6.13
N VAL A 305 -24.63 3.60 5.86
CA VAL A 305 -24.73 4.49 4.71
C VAL A 305 -25.24 5.86 5.13
N LYS A 306 -24.38 6.86 5.04
CA LYS A 306 -24.68 8.27 5.22
C LYS A 306 -24.83 8.97 3.87
N HIS A 307 -25.83 9.85 3.73
CA HIS A 307 -26.07 10.57 2.49
C HIS A 307 -26.44 12.05 2.73
N ASP A 308 -25.61 12.98 2.24
CA ASP A 308 -25.76 14.42 2.56
C ASP A 308 -26.80 15.20 1.73
N GLY A 309 -27.35 14.61 0.67
CA GLY A 309 -28.31 15.31 -0.20
C GLY A 309 -29.38 14.43 -0.83
N THR A 310 -29.97 14.84 -1.94
CA THR A 310 -31.22 14.28 -2.49
C THR A 310 -31.17 12.86 -3.07
N GLY A 311 -30.05 12.15 -2.91
CA GLY A 311 -29.88 10.77 -3.34
C GLY A 311 -30.54 9.78 -2.37
N ALA A 312 -30.15 8.52 -2.47
CA ALA A 312 -30.67 7.45 -1.61
C ALA A 312 -29.53 6.68 -0.95
N CYS A 313 -29.72 6.30 0.31
CA CYS A 313 -28.73 5.47 1.01
C CYS A 313 -28.62 4.10 0.32
N THR A 314 -29.75 3.47 0.00
CA THR A 314 -29.81 2.28 -0.85
C THR A 314 -30.66 2.51 -2.10
N ALA A 315 -30.35 1.82 -3.18
CA ALA A 315 -31.17 1.84 -4.38
C ALA A 315 -31.14 0.53 -5.18
N PHE A 316 -32.28 0.20 -5.80
CA PHE A 316 -32.41 -0.76 -6.89
C PHE A 316 -32.66 -0.04 -8.21
N VAL A 317 -31.98 -0.43 -9.28
CA VAL A 317 -32.17 0.20 -10.60
C VAL A 317 -33.53 -0.16 -11.21
N SER A 318 -34.08 -1.34 -10.91
CA SER A 318 -35.33 -1.83 -11.50
C SER A 318 -36.24 -2.53 -10.49
N THR A 319 -37.54 -2.55 -10.78
CA THR A 319 -38.57 -3.23 -9.97
C THR A 319 -38.55 -4.76 -10.10
N VAL A 320 -37.84 -5.29 -11.10
CA VAL A 320 -37.67 -6.74 -11.35
C VAL A 320 -36.33 -7.28 -10.84
N ASP A 321 -35.49 -6.43 -10.24
CA ASP A 321 -34.25 -6.87 -9.62
C ASP A 321 -34.59 -7.73 -8.40
N PRO A 322 -34.11 -8.99 -8.32
CA PRO A 322 -34.44 -9.86 -7.20
C PRO A 322 -33.66 -9.42 -5.96
N LEU A 323 -34.29 -9.64 -4.81
CA LEU A 323 -33.70 -9.34 -3.51
C LEU A 323 -32.46 -10.18 -3.23
N PRO A 324 -31.45 -9.57 -2.59
CA PRO A 324 -30.46 -10.32 -1.85
C PRO A 324 -31.11 -11.23 -0.77
N THR A 325 -30.50 -12.38 -0.44
CA THR A 325 -31.04 -13.34 0.55
C THR A 325 -31.08 -12.75 1.93
N THR A 326 -30.15 -11.85 2.20
CA THR A 326 -29.99 -11.11 3.43
C THR A 326 -29.72 -9.67 3.03
N TRP A 327 -30.61 -8.78 3.44
CA TRP A 327 -30.47 -7.34 3.25
C TRP A 327 -30.96 -6.71 4.54
N ASP A 328 -30.17 -6.82 5.62
CA ASP A 328 -30.63 -6.55 6.98
C ASP A 328 -29.52 -5.97 7.86
N TYR A 329 -29.87 -5.42 9.03
CA TYR A 329 -28.91 -4.82 9.96
C TYR A 329 -28.09 -3.68 9.33
N ASN A 330 -28.63 -2.97 8.35
CA ASN A 330 -27.97 -1.80 7.77
C ASN A 330 -28.41 -0.53 8.50
N LEU A 331 -27.51 0.43 8.71
CA LEU A 331 -27.84 1.76 9.23
C LEU A 331 -27.92 2.76 8.08
N TYR A 332 -29.04 3.47 8.00
CA TYR A 332 -29.23 4.58 7.08
C TYR A 332 -29.23 5.92 7.82
N ASP A 333 -28.31 6.80 7.43
CA ASP A 333 -28.21 8.19 7.89
C ASP A 333 -28.49 9.17 6.72
N PRO A 334 -29.76 9.26 6.25
CA PRO A 334 -30.15 10.21 5.22
C PRO A 334 -30.25 11.63 5.80
N ALA A 335 -29.63 12.60 5.14
CA ALA A 335 -29.94 14.01 5.37
C ALA A 335 -31.45 14.27 5.14
N PRO A 336 -32.03 15.38 5.67
CA PRO A 336 -33.46 15.65 5.55
C PRO A 336 -34.01 15.71 4.11
N SER A 337 -33.14 15.94 3.13
CA SER A 337 -33.49 15.96 1.70
C SER A 337 -33.21 14.63 0.97
N ALA A 338 -32.53 13.70 1.64
CA ALA A 338 -32.16 12.38 1.13
C ALA A 338 -33.27 11.36 1.35
N ASN A 339 -33.07 10.17 0.78
CA ASN A 339 -33.98 9.05 0.93
C ASN A 339 -33.27 7.87 1.60
N VAL A 340 -34.02 7.06 2.35
CA VAL A 340 -33.52 5.76 2.81
C VAL A 340 -33.29 4.85 1.60
N GLY A 341 -34.31 4.74 0.74
CA GLY A 341 -34.28 3.84 -0.39
C GLY A 341 -34.80 4.45 -1.70
N ALA A 342 -34.47 3.82 -2.82
CA ALA A 342 -35.07 4.08 -4.12
C ALA A 342 -35.22 2.79 -4.95
N VAL A 343 -36.26 2.72 -5.77
CA VAL A 343 -36.43 1.67 -6.78
C VAL A 343 -36.74 2.34 -8.11
N SER A 344 -35.86 2.19 -9.09
CA SER A 344 -35.94 2.91 -10.35
C SER A 344 -36.05 4.43 -10.11
N VAL A 345 -37.17 5.05 -10.48
CA VAL A 345 -37.42 6.49 -10.27
C VAL A 345 -38.24 6.80 -9.01
N THR A 346 -38.71 5.77 -8.29
CA THR A 346 -39.53 5.94 -7.08
C THR A 346 -38.63 5.99 -5.85
N THR A 347 -38.84 6.98 -4.98
CA THR A 347 -38.04 7.18 -3.77
C THR A 347 -38.83 6.90 -2.50
N TYR A 348 -38.12 6.49 -1.45
CA TYR A 348 -38.65 6.10 -0.15
C TYR A 348 -37.92 6.89 0.94
N PRO A 349 -38.49 8.02 1.39
CA PRO A 349 -37.81 8.93 2.30
C PRO A 349 -37.58 8.37 3.70
N THR A 350 -38.35 7.35 4.11
CA THR A 350 -38.31 6.79 5.47
C THR A 350 -38.13 5.28 5.44
N LEU A 351 -37.53 4.73 6.49
CA LEU A 351 -37.32 3.30 6.63
C LEU A 351 -38.63 2.50 6.65
N PRO A 352 -39.71 2.93 7.34
CA PRO A 352 -41.00 2.22 7.25
C PRO A 352 -41.56 2.19 5.82
N ALA A 353 -41.39 3.26 5.04
CA ALA A 353 -41.82 3.28 3.64
C ALA A 353 -40.98 2.33 2.77
N TRP A 354 -39.68 2.25 3.04
CA TRP A 354 -38.78 1.30 2.39
C TRP A 354 -39.16 -0.14 2.73
N GLN A 355 -39.22 -0.49 4.02
CA GLN A 355 -39.60 -1.81 4.53
C GLN A 355 -41.00 -2.27 4.06
N GLY A 356 -41.90 -1.33 3.76
CA GLY A 356 -43.24 -1.62 3.26
C GLY A 356 -43.28 -2.14 1.81
N LEU A 357 -42.16 -2.15 1.09
CA LEU A 357 -42.14 -2.65 -0.28
C LEU A 357 -42.20 -4.18 -0.32
N PRO A 358 -43.06 -4.77 -1.18
CA PRO A 358 -43.05 -6.22 -1.40
C PRO A 358 -41.67 -6.74 -1.79
N GLN A 359 -40.89 -5.90 -2.49
CA GLN A 359 -39.52 -6.21 -2.89
C GLN A 359 -38.48 -6.00 -1.80
N VAL A 360 -38.77 -5.66 -0.54
CA VAL A 360 -37.78 -5.71 0.57
C VAL A 360 -38.37 -6.19 1.91
N ALA A 361 -39.68 -6.46 1.94
CA ALA A 361 -40.39 -6.89 3.13
C ALA A 361 -39.83 -8.20 3.69
N GLY A 362 -39.52 -8.20 4.99
CA GLY A 362 -38.95 -9.34 5.72
C GLY A 362 -37.43 -9.42 5.68
N ASN A 363 -36.77 -8.81 4.69
CA ASN A 363 -35.31 -8.82 4.60
C ASN A 363 -34.68 -7.66 5.38
N GLU A 364 -35.34 -6.51 5.58
CA GLU A 364 -34.83 -5.31 6.27
C GLU A 364 -35.34 -5.16 7.73
N SER A 365 -35.65 -6.26 8.41
CA SER A 365 -36.42 -6.21 9.66
C SER A 365 -35.67 -5.59 10.85
N ASN A 366 -34.33 -5.65 10.83
CA ASN A 366 -33.43 -5.16 11.86
C ASN A 366 -32.58 -3.95 11.39
N SER A 367 -32.71 -3.54 10.13
CA SER A 367 -32.11 -2.29 9.64
C SER A 367 -32.65 -1.07 10.41
N LEU A 368 -31.82 -0.04 10.54
CA LEU A 368 -32.04 1.13 11.38
C LEU A 368 -31.95 2.43 10.57
N THR A 369 -32.57 3.49 11.11
CA THR A 369 -32.28 4.88 10.72
C THR A 369 -31.80 5.65 11.92
N GLY A 370 -30.75 6.43 11.75
CA GLY A 370 -30.15 7.21 12.83
C GLY A 370 -28.84 7.85 12.39
N ALA A 371 -28.27 8.69 13.25
CA ALA A 371 -27.00 9.34 12.94
C ALA A 371 -25.88 8.30 12.89
N ALA A 372 -25.08 8.34 11.83
CA ALA A 372 -23.88 7.52 11.71
C ALA A 372 -22.78 7.98 12.68
N ASP A 373 -22.74 9.28 12.99
CA ASP A 373 -21.74 9.92 13.84
C ASP A 373 -20.31 9.52 13.52
N PHE A 374 -19.92 9.67 12.25
CA PHE A 374 -18.53 9.52 11.83
C PHE A 374 -17.64 10.65 12.38
N ILE A 375 -16.36 10.37 12.62
CA ILE A 375 -15.36 11.39 13.00
C ILE A 375 -15.27 12.49 11.94
N SER A 376 -15.12 12.12 10.66
CA SER A 376 -15.06 13.07 9.54
C SER A 376 -15.33 12.39 8.18
N ALA A 377 -15.40 13.15 7.09
CA ALA A 377 -15.56 12.55 5.75
C ALA A 377 -14.29 11.81 5.27
N GLN A 378 -13.15 12.07 5.90
CA GLN A 378 -11.88 11.38 5.64
C GLN A 378 -11.67 10.18 6.56
N ASP A 379 -12.45 10.10 7.64
CA ASP A 379 -12.30 9.13 8.70
C ASP A 379 -13.67 8.66 9.19
N LEU A 380 -14.08 7.48 8.72
CA LEU A 380 -15.41 6.92 8.95
C LEU A 380 -15.48 5.98 10.16
N HIS A 381 -14.54 6.08 11.10
CA HIS A 381 -14.76 5.51 12.43
C HIS A 381 -15.99 6.17 13.06
N ILE A 382 -16.77 5.38 13.78
CA ILE A 382 -18.00 5.85 14.42
C ILE A 382 -17.69 6.42 15.81
N LEU A 383 -18.57 7.29 16.31
CA LEU A 383 -18.56 7.79 17.70
C LEU A 383 -19.58 7.03 18.56
N GLY A 384 -19.37 6.98 19.88
CA GLY A 384 -20.24 6.22 20.81
C GLY A 384 -21.71 6.65 20.84
N SER A 385 -22.04 7.79 20.24
CA SER A 385 -23.40 8.26 20.03
C SER A 385 -24.09 7.68 18.79
N SER A 386 -23.33 6.98 17.93
CA SER A 386 -23.82 6.41 16.69
C SER A 386 -24.94 5.40 16.94
N ALA A 387 -25.97 5.45 16.09
CA ALA A 387 -27.02 4.43 16.09
C ALA A 387 -26.52 3.05 15.62
N ALA A 388 -25.29 2.97 15.11
CA ALA A 388 -24.67 1.72 14.67
C ALA A 388 -24.07 0.89 15.82
N PHE A 389 -23.77 1.54 16.95
CA PHE A 389 -23.01 0.95 18.05
C PHE A 389 -23.69 -0.31 18.60
N LEU A 390 -22.97 -1.44 18.62
CA LEU A 390 -23.42 -2.76 19.10
C LEU A 390 -24.83 -3.16 18.61
N SER A 391 -25.15 -2.82 17.36
CA SER A 391 -26.49 -3.01 16.78
C SER A 391 -26.51 -3.95 15.58
N GLY A 392 -25.38 -4.56 15.24
CA GLY A 392 -25.22 -5.48 14.12
C GLY A 392 -25.36 -6.95 14.52
N VAL A 393 -25.07 -7.82 13.56
CA VAL A 393 -25.08 -9.28 13.70
C VAL A 393 -23.74 -9.89 13.26
N PRO A 394 -23.23 -10.97 13.86
CA PRO A 394 -22.01 -11.61 13.35
C PRO A 394 -22.15 -12.04 11.89
N VAL A 395 -21.20 -11.63 11.05
CA VAL A 395 -21.10 -12.05 9.65
C VAL A 395 -19.93 -13.01 9.53
N PRO A 396 -20.11 -14.26 9.03
CA PRO A 396 -19.05 -15.28 9.04
C PRO A 396 -17.77 -14.89 8.30
N ALA A 397 -17.87 -14.01 7.30
CA ALA A 397 -16.73 -13.50 6.54
C ALA A 397 -15.94 -12.40 7.27
N VAL A 398 -16.43 -11.90 8.41
CA VAL A 398 -15.88 -10.73 9.12
C VAL A 398 -15.47 -11.13 10.53
N SER A 399 -14.16 -11.23 10.78
CA SER A 399 -13.59 -11.62 12.09
C SER A 399 -13.13 -10.46 12.95
N ASP A 400 -12.72 -9.37 12.31
CA ASP A 400 -12.22 -8.14 12.90
C ASP A 400 -12.82 -6.94 12.14
N ASP A 401 -12.44 -5.73 12.50
CA ASP A 401 -12.92 -4.49 11.89
C ASP A 401 -11.85 -3.81 11.00
N TYR A 402 -11.97 -2.49 10.78
CA TYR A 402 -11.11 -1.71 9.90
C TYR A 402 -9.64 -1.68 10.35
N ASP A 403 -9.39 -1.46 11.65
CA ASP A 403 -8.03 -1.36 12.19
C ASP A 403 -7.48 -2.70 12.71
N GLY A 404 -8.34 -3.71 12.86
CA GLY A 404 -7.96 -5.08 13.18
C GLY A 404 -8.41 -5.55 14.55
N ASP A 405 -9.28 -4.78 15.21
CA ASP A 405 -9.86 -5.15 16.47
C ASP A 405 -10.88 -6.29 16.30
N PRO A 406 -10.82 -7.35 17.15
CA PRO A 406 -11.77 -8.46 17.07
C PRO A 406 -13.21 -8.01 17.32
N ARG A 407 -14.14 -8.54 16.53
CA ARG A 407 -15.55 -8.21 16.69
C ARG A 407 -16.20 -8.96 17.86
N PRO A 408 -17.00 -8.27 18.71
CA PRO A 408 -17.76 -8.92 19.78
C PRO A 408 -18.94 -9.73 19.22
N PRO A 409 -19.60 -10.57 20.07
CA PRO A 409 -20.78 -11.34 19.65
C PRO A 409 -21.96 -10.50 19.13
N THR A 410 -22.04 -9.24 19.54
CA THR A 410 -22.96 -8.24 18.99
C THR A 410 -22.12 -7.09 18.43
N PRO A 411 -21.68 -7.17 17.17
CA PRO A 411 -20.81 -6.15 16.59
C PRO A 411 -21.57 -4.84 16.35
N SER A 412 -20.84 -3.74 16.24
CA SER A 412 -21.33 -2.51 15.65
C SER A 412 -21.58 -2.69 14.15
N ILE A 413 -22.61 -2.02 13.65
CA ILE A 413 -22.84 -1.87 12.21
C ILE A 413 -21.70 -0.99 11.67
N GLY A 414 -21.22 -1.26 10.45
CA GLY A 414 -20.16 -0.49 9.80
C GLY A 414 -18.79 -1.16 9.85
N ALA A 415 -17.81 -0.49 9.25
CA ALA A 415 -16.46 -0.99 9.10
C ALA A 415 -15.62 -0.93 10.37
N ASP A 416 -16.04 -0.13 11.33
CA ASP A 416 -15.35 0.11 12.59
C ASP A 416 -16.12 -0.50 13.77
N GLU A 417 -15.42 -1.06 14.74
CA GLU A 417 -15.96 -1.46 16.03
C GLU A 417 -15.51 -0.46 17.09
N LEU A 418 -16.42 0.42 17.51
CA LEU A 418 -16.19 1.14 18.77
C LEU A 418 -16.07 0.14 19.91
N GLN A 419 -14.92 0.11 20.56
CA GLN A 419 -14.76 -0.72 21.76
C GLN A 419 -15.89 -0.40 22.77
N PRO A 420 -16.53 -1.42 23.39
CA PRO A 420 -17.77 -1.26 24.17
C PRO A 420 -17.73 -0.23 25.31
N ASN A 421 -16.51 0.12 25.72
CA ASN A 421 -16.15 1.02 26.80
C ASN A 421 -16.04 2.48 26.34
N GLY A 422 -16.21 2.83 25.06
CA GLY A 422 -16.26 4.23 24.62
C GLY A 422 -14.95 5.00 24.79
N LEU A 423 -13.83 4.31 25.04
CA LEU A 423 -12.46 4.78 24.96
C LEU A 423 -11.75 3.90 23.93
N PHE A 424 -11.16 4.49 22.90
CA PHE A 424 -10.30 3.75 21.97
C PHE A 424 -9.00 4.50 21.70
N ALA A 425 -7.90 3.75 21.69
CA ALA A 425 -6.58 4.26 21.32
C ALA A 425 -6.48 4.36 19.79
N ALA A 426 -6.06 5.52 19.28
CA ALA A 426 -5.77 5.68 17.87
C ALA A 426 -4.63 6.67 17.68
N PHE A 427 -3.81 6.46 16.65
CA PHE A 427 -2.74 7.38 16.33
C PHE A 427 -2.34 7.37 14.85
N SER A 428 -1.70 8.46 14.46
CA SER A 428 -0.95 8.57 13.22
C SER A 428 0.48 9.05 13.51
N ALA A 429 1.33 9.03 12.50
CA ALA A 429 2.69 9.55 12.59
C ALA A 429 3.03 10.34 11.32
N GLY A 430 4.07 11.18 11.41
CA GLY A 430 4.66 11.87 10.27
C GLY A 430 5.47 10.91 9.40
N ALA A 431 6.78 11.12 9.29
CA ALA A 431 7.65 10.18 8.60
C ALA A 431 7.77 8.88 9.40
N THR A 432 7.15 7.80 8.95
CA THR A 432 7.31 6.46 9.55
C THR A 432 8.47 5.67 8.93
N ASN A 433 9.27 6.38 8.12
CA ASN A 433 10.22 5.80 7.21
C ASN A 433 11.32 6.85 6.94
N GLY A 434 12.55 6.63 7.41
CA GLY A 434 13.77 7.37 7.10
C GLY A 434 15.05 6.64 7.54
N PRO A 435 16.24 7.09 7.13
CA PRO A 435 17.49 6.55 7.64
C PRO A 435 17.66 6.85 9.14
N ALA A 436 18.44 6.03 9.84
CA ALA A 436 18.84 6.32 11.21
C ALA A 436 19.75 7.58 11.26
N ALA A 437 19.59 8.48 12.25
CA ALA A 437 18.53 8.49 13.24
C ALA A 437 17.23 9.09 12.67
N LEU A 438 16.10 8.38 12.81
CA LEU A 438 14.81 8.83 12.32
C LEU A 438 14.02 9.51 13.45
N THR A 439 13.72 10.79 13.28
CA THR A 439 12.80 11.50 14.19
C THR A 439 11.38 11.37 13.67
N VAL A 440 10.51 10.75 14.46
CA VAL A 440 9.09 10.55 14.15
C VAL A 440 8.24 11.38 15.09
N SER A 441 7.37 12.22 14.53
CA SER A 441 6.32 12.91 15.27
C SER A 441 5.05 12.08 15.25
N PHE A 442 4.50 11.78 16.42
CA PHE A 442 3.24 11.04 16.55
C PHE A 442 2.09 11.99 16.90
N ASN A 443 0.93 11.71 16.31
CA ASN A 443 -0.30 12.42 16.59
C ASN A 443 -1.30 11.47 17.23
N ASP A 444 -1.77 11.82 18.42
CA ASP A 444 -2.91 11.17 19.05
C ASP A 444 -4.19 11.45 18.28
N LEU A 445 -4.94 10.38 18.00
CA LEU A 445 -6.27 10.39 17.41
C LEU A 445 -7.27 9.64 18.30
N SER A 446 -6.86 9.28 19.52
CA SER A 446 -7.67 8.52 20.46
C SER A 446 -8.92 9.30 20.84
N PHE A 447 -9.98 8.56 21.13
CA PHE A 447 -11.28 9.13 21.48
C PHE A 447 -11.74 8.59 22.83
N THR A 448 -12.49 9.42 23.55
CA THR A 448 -13.30 8.96 24.68
C THR A 448 -14.64 9.67 24.75
N ASN A 449 -15.66 8.97 25.22
CA ASN A 449 -16.95 9.52 25.62
C ASN A 449 -16.99 10.00 27.09
N ALA A 450 -15.92 9.79 27.87
CA ALA A 450 -15.86 10.21 29.26
C ALA A 450 -15.91 11.75 29.35
N PRO A 451 -16.75 12.34 30.21
CA PRO A 451 -16.87 13.80 30.33
C PRO A 451 -15.56 14.53 30.67
N GLY A 452 -14.59 13.81 31.25
CA GLY A 452 -13.26 14.33 31.60
C GLY A 452 -12.24 14.27 30.47
N GLY A 453 -12.54 13.65 29.34
CA GLY A 453 -11.59 13.39 28.27
C GLY A 453 -10.53 12.35 28.63
N ILE A 454 -9.60 12.10 27.71
CA ILE A 454 -8.47 11.20 27.97
C ILE A 454 -7.55 11.88 28.99
N THR A 455 -7.18 11.13 30.02
CA THR A 455 -6.39 11.61 31.17
C THR A 455 -4.93 11.18 31.13
N SER A 456 -4.58 10.13 30.39
CA SER A 456 -3.20 9.66 30.24
C SER A 456 -2.95 8.98 28.90
N TRP A 457 -1.73 9.17 28.38
CA TRP A 457 -1.17 8.46 27.24
C TRP A 457 0.06 7.70 27.70
N SER A 458 0.30 6.53 27.13
CA SER A 458 1.46 5.69 27.40
C SER A 458 1.92 5.11 26.07
N TRP A 459 2.94 5.73 25.50
CA TRP A 459 3.54 5.33 24.24
C TRP A 459 4.70 4.37 24.50
N ASP A 460 4.75 3.29 23.74
CA ASP A 460 5.89 2.37 23.64
C ASP A 460 6.25 2.28 22.16
N PHE A 461 7.36 2.91 21.77
CA PHE A 461 7.75 3.10 20.38
C PHE A 461 8.48 1.90 19.78
N GLN A 462 8.89 0.95 20.62
CA GLN A 462 9.52 -0.30 20.19
C GLN A 462 8.73 -1.56 20.61
N ASN A 463 7.59 -1.38 21.28
CA ASN A 463 6.73 -2.42 21.82
C ASN A 463 7.51 -3.45 22.66
N ASP A 464 8.48 -2.97 23.45
CA ASP A 464 9.34 -3.81 24.30
C ASP A 464 8.72 -4.10 25.68
N GLY A 465 7.54 -3.53 25.95
CA GLY A 465 6.82 -3.64 27.21
C GLY A 465 7.12 -2.49 28.18
N THR A 466 7.97 -1.52 27.79
CA THR A 466 8.34 -0.36 28.59
C THR A 466 7.88 0.93 27.89
N PRO A 467 7.01 1.74 28.51
CA PRO A 467 6.62 3.02 27.93
C PRO A 467 7.78 4.02 27.85
N ASP A 468 7.95 4.63 26.68
CA ASP A 468 8.94 5.66 26.38
C ASP A 468 8.45 7.08 26.66
N SER A 469 7.13 7.31 26.56
CA SER A 469 6.57 8.65 26.66
C SER A 469 5.13 8.67 27.18
N PHE A 470 4.78 9.74 27.89
CA PHE A 470 3.44 9.95 28.45
C PHE A 470 2.77 11.25 27.95
N ILE A 471 3.39 11.95 26.99
CA ILE A 471 2.81 13.15 26.40
C ILE A 471 1.90 12.79 25.21
N GLN A 472 0.82 13.56 25.00
CA GLN A 472 -0.18 13.28 23.97
C GLN A 472 0.38 13.31 22.54
N PHE A 473 1.24 14.29 22.22
CA PHE A 473 1.84 14.46 20.89
C PHE A 473 3.36 14.32 20.97
N PRO A 474 3.91 13.11 21.11
CA PRO A 474 5.34 12.92 21.32
C PRO A 474 6.13 12.97 20.02
N THR A 475 7.42 13.23 20.18
CA THR A 475 8.43 12.93 19.15
C THR A 475 9.35 11.85 19.70
N PHE A 476 9.74 10.90 18.86
CA PHE A 476 10.68 9.85 19.23
C PHE A 476 11.78 9.73 18.17
N ILE A 477 13.00 9.47 18.63
CA ILE A 477 14.16 9.32 17.77
C ILE A 477 14.59 7.86 17.78
N TYR A 478 14.35 7.18 16.67
CA TYR A 478 14.86 5.84 16.47
C TYR A 478 16.32 5.91 16.03
N ASN A 479 17.22 5.60 16.95
CA ASN A 479 18.65 5.76 16.74
C ASN A 479 19.28 4.63 15.93
N CYS A 480 18.62 3.47 15.82
CA CYS A 480 19.15 2.30 15.14
C CYS A 480 18.24 1.87 13.97
N PRO A 481 18.82 1.35 12.88
CA PRO A 481 18.06 0.70 11.83
C PRO A 481 17.25 -0.48 12.40
N GLY A 482 16.06 -0.71 11.84
CA GLY A 482 15.15 -1.75 12.31
C GLY A 482 13.70 -1.48 11.93
N THR A 483 12.85 -2.45 12.21
CA THR A 483 11.39 -2.33 12.10
C THR A 483 10.82 -2.36 13.51
N TYR A 484 10.03 -1.35 13.84
CA TYR A 484 9.51 -1.12 15.18
C TYR A 484 7.98 -1.18 15.17
N ASP A 485 7.45 -2.00 16.07
CA ASP A 485 6.04 -1.99 16.42
C ASP A 485 5.81 -0.79 17.34
N VAL A 486 4.74 -0.03 17.11
CA VAL A 486 4.39 1.11 17.97
C VAL A 486 3.10 0.79 18.71
N SER A 487 3.10 1.01 20.03
CA SER A 487 1.92 0.89 20.87
C SER A 487 1.55 2.22 21.53
N LEU A 488 0.26 2.51 21.56
CA LEU A 488 -0.33 3.56 22.38
C LEU A 488 -1.37 2.95 23.30
N THR A 489 -1.21 3.17 24.61
CA THR A 489 -2.26 2.91 25.61
C THR A 489 -2.81 4.22 26.16
N VAL A 490 -4.12 4.38 26.18
CA VAL A 490 -4.81 5.56 26.73
C VAL A 490 -5.74 5.18 27.88
N THR A 491 -5.94 6.12 28.83
CA THR A 491 -6.94 6.00 29.91
C THR A 491 -7.65 7.31 30.14
N ASP A 492 -8.91 7.26 30.54
CA ASP A 492 -9.74 8.43 30.91
C ASP A 492 -10.22 8.38 32.37
N GLY A 493 -9.78 7.37 33.14
CA GLY A 493 -10.17 7.16 34.53
C GLY A 493 -11.60 6.66 34.75
N VAL A 494 -12.37 6.42 33.68
CA VAL A 494 -13.76 5.95 33.72
C VAL A 494 -13.89 4.59 33.04
N ASN A 495 -13.36 4.50 31.83
CA ASN A 495 -13.42 3.34 30.96
C ASN A 495 -12.18 2.48 31.13
N ALA A 496 -12.29 1.18 30.80
CA ALA A 496 -11.12 0.30 30.80
C ALA A 496 -10.06 0.85 29.82
N PRO A 497 -8.76 0.81 30.16
CA PRO A 497 -7.70 1.27 29.26
C PRO A 497 -7.83 0.66 27.87
N SER A 498 -7.58 1.47 26.84
CA SER A 498 -7.53 0.99 25.46
C SER A 498 -6.10 1.05 24.95
N THR A 499 -5.71 0.03 24.19
CA THR A 499 -4.37 -0.13 23.64
C THR A 499 -4.46 -0.46 22.16
N LEU A 500 -3.82 0.35 21.32
CA LEU A 500 -3.61 0.06 19.90
C LEU A 500 -2.13 -0.30 19.70
N VAL A 501 -1.88 -1.43 19.03
CA VAL A 501 -0.55 -1.83 18.56
C VAL A 501 -0.55 -1.83 17.04
N ARG A 502 0.43 -1.16 16.43
CA ARG A 502 0.65 -1.18 14.99
C ARG A 502 1.96 -1.91 14.69
N PRO A 503 1.90 -3.18 14.25
CA PRO A 503 3.10 -3.97 13.94
C PRO A 503 3.86 -3.39 12.74
N GLY A 504 5.18 -3.33 12.84
CA GLY A 504 6.09 -2.80 11.82
C GLY A 504 5.77 -1.39 11.35
N PHE A 505 5.19 -0.57 12.23
CA PHE A 505 4.66 0.73 11.88
C PHE A 505 5.73 1.76 11.54
N VAL A 506 6.89 1.69 12.18
CA VAL A 506 8.05 2.52 11.84
C VAL A 506 9.16 1.63 11.32
N ALA A 507 9.65 1.91 10.12
CA ALA A 507 10.86 1.32 9.59
C ALA A 507 11.96 2.38 9.57
N VAL A 508 13.15 1.98 10.02
CA VAL A 508 14.32 2.83 10.13
C VAL A 508 15.42 2.16 9.36
N GLY A 509 15.94 2.85 8.37
CA GLY A 509 16.95 2.31 7.47
C GLY A 509 18.34 2.58 7.97
N ASP A 510 19.29 2.06 7.21
CA ASP A 510 20.70 2.28 7.49
C ASP A 510 21.05 3.77 7.56
N PHE A 511 22.05 4.06 8.38
CA PHE A 511 22.62 5.40 8.50
C PHE A 511 23.07 5.93 7.14
N GLN A 512 22.85 7.23 6.91
CA GLN A 512 23.39 7.90 5.74
C GLN A 512 24.84 8.33 6.01
N PHE A 513 25.77 7.57 5.45
CA PHE A 513 27.15 8.01 5.33
C PHE A 513 27.20 9.13 4.31
N SER A 514 27.59 10.32 4.74
CA SER A 514 27.65 11.51 3.89
C SER A 514 28.99 12.21 4.03
N MET A 515 29.39 12.87 2.94
CA MET A 515 30.62 13.61 2.82
C MET A 515 30.33 15.01 2.29
N ALA A 516 30.98 16.03 2.83
CA ALA A 516 30.91 17.40 2.31
C ALA A 516 32.28 18.10 2.35
N THR A 517 32.48 19.05 1.43
CA THR A 517 33.68 19.91 1.36
C THR A 517 33.28 21.38 1.20
N SER A 518 34.13 22.29 1.68
CA SER A 518 34.05 23.74 1.43
C SER A 518 34.86 24.17 0.19
N GLY A 519 35.49 23.22 -0.52
CA GLY A 519 36.38 23.43 -1.66
C GLY A 519 37.75 22.80 -1.40
N VAL A 520 38.78 23.63 -1.18
CA VAL A 520 40.18 23.18 -1.17
C VAL A 520 40.58 22.54 0.16
N GLY A 521 40.19 21.29 0.36
CA GLY A 521 40.80 20.40 1.33
C GLY A 521 40.03 20.14 2.61
N ASP A 522 38.91 20.81 2.89
CA ASP A 522 38.09 20.48 4.06
C ASP A 522 37.18 19.28 3.74
N LEU A 523 37.12 18.24 4.59
CA LEU A 523 36.16 17.14 4.48
C LEU A 523 35.39 16.99 5.79
N THR A 524 34.06 16.90 5.72
CA THR A 524 33.25 16.47 6.86
C THR A 524 32.58 15.14 6.52
N VAL A 525 32.56 14.23 7.49
CA VAL A 525 31.98 12.89 7.38
C VAL A 525 30.95 12.73 8.49
N SER A 526 29.74 12.25 8.14
CA SER A 526 28.74 11.86 9.15
C SER A 526 28.96 10.39 9.54
N PRO A 527 29.39 10.08 10.77
CA PRO A 527 29.73 8.72 11.18
C PRO A 527 28.49 7.86 11.47
N VAL A 528 28.68 6.54 11.41
CA VAL A 528 27.70 5.56 11.88
C VAL A 528 27.94 5.21 13.37
N PRO A 529 26.92 5.34 14.25
CA PRO A 529 27.01 4.94 15.65
C PRO A 529 27.25 3.44 15.86
N ALA A 530 28.29 3.10 16.63
CA ALA A 530 28.60 1.72 17.02
C ALA A 530 27.57 1.09 17.98
N SER A 531 26.75 1.91 18.66
CA SER A 531 25.73 1.44 19.60
C SER A 531 24.68 0.52 18.96
N CYS A 532 24.50 0.61 17.64
CA CYS A 532 23.56 -0.21 16.88
C CYS A 532 24.19 -1.49 16.30
N TYR A 533 25.51 -1.68 16.46
CA TYR A 533 26.26 -2.83 15.94
C TYR A 533 27.16 -3.43 17.03
N PRO A 534 26.58 -4.12 18.03
CA PRO A 534 27.32 -4.57 19.21
C PRO A 534 28.42 -5.61 18.92
N LEU A 535 28.41 -6.23 17.74
CA LEU A 535 29.44 -7.19 17.29
C LEU A 535 30.64 -6.51 16.62
N ALA A 536 30.55 -5.23 16.27
CA ALA A 536 31.63 -4.52 15.59
C ALA A 536 32.82 -4.29 16.54
N THR A 537 34.00 -4.76 16.15
CA THR A 537 35.26 -4.56 16.90
C THR A 537 36.27 -3.70 16.14
N THR A 538 36.17 -3.63 14.81
CA THR A 538 37.07 -2.85 13.95
C THR A 538 36.28 -2.25 12.79
N GLY A 539 36.70 -1.11 12.25
CA GLY A 539 36.11 -0.57 11.03
C GLY A 539 37.10 0.20 10.17
N PHE A 540 36.73 0.41 8.92
CA PHE A 540 37.51 1.10 7.90
C PHE A 540 36.65 2.13 7.18
N THR A 541 37.25 3.25 6.81
CA THR A 541 36.70 4.14 5.79
C THR A 541 37.54 3.95 4.54
N PHE A 542 37.00 3.24 3.56
CA PHE A 542 37.66 3.07 2.28
C PHE A 542 37.47 4.32 1.44
N VAL A 543 38.57 4.86 0.90
CA VAL A 543 38.56 6.04 0.03
C VAL A 543 39.21 5.70 -1.31
N SER A 544 38.62 6.21 -2.40
CA SER A 544 39.19 6.15 -3.73
C SER A 544 39.22 7.53 -4.37
N PHE A 545 40.38 7.90 -4.93
CA PHE A 545 40.64 9.17 -5.58
C PHE A 545 40.78 8.98 -7.10
N ASN A 546 39.89 8.23 -7.74
CA ASN A 546 39.74 8.29 -9.19
C ASN A 546 38.48 7.54 -9.64
N ALA A 547 37.45 8.26 -10.08
CA ALA A 547 36.40 7.68 -10.91
C ALA A 547 35.91 8.73 -11.91
N THR A 548 36.23 8.49 -13.17
CA THR A 548 35.97 9.30 -14.35
C THR A 548 34.50 9.71 -14.45
N SER A 549 34.10 10.90 -14.00
CA SER A 549 32.78 11.52 -14.27
C SER A 549 31.55 10.57 -14.17
N GLY A 550 31.64 9.53 -13.35
CA GLY A 550 30.72 8.39 -13.33
C GLY A 550 29.71 8.48 -12.20
N SER A 551 28.64 7.71 -12.29
CA SER A 551 27.64 7.61 -11.22
C SER A 551 28.25 7.01 -9.94
N ILE A 552 27.75 7.42 -8.77
CA ILE A 552 28.08 6.83 -7.45
C ILE A 552 27.93 5.29 -7.49
N GLY A 553 28.85 4.56 -6.85
CA GLY A 553 28.68 3.12 -6.60
C GLY A 553 29.18 2.16 -7.70
N GLN A 554 29.97 2.63 -8.67
CA GLN A 554 30.36 1.84 -9.86
C GLN A 554 31.54 0.86 -9.66
N GLY A 555 32.22 0.88 -8.51
CA GLY A 555 33.45 0.12 -8.34
C GLY A 555 33.30 -1.25 -7.69
N GLY A 556 34.24 -2.15 -7.98
CA GLY A 556 34.17 -3.57 -7.61
C GLY A 556 34.40 -3.89 -6.13
N TRP A 557 34.80 -2.91 -5.30
CA TRP A 557 35.02 -3.12 -3.88
C TRP A 557 34.06 -2.26 -3.08
N PHE A 558 32.97 -2.86 -2.58
CA PHE A 558 31.91 -2.13 -1.86
C PHE A 558 31.37 -0.89 -2.61
N GLY A 559 31.35 -0.93 -3.95
CA GLY A 559 30.87 0.18 -4.78
C GLY A 559 31.93 1.23 -5.14
N ILE A 560 33.19 1.11 -4.68
CA ILE A 560 34.29 2.03 -5.04
C ILE A 560 35.36 1.36 -5.92
N VAL A 561 36.04 2.16 -6.75
CA VAL A 561 37.09 1.68 -7.68
C VAL A 561 38.41 1.60 -6.89
N PRO A 562 38.98 0.41 -6.65
CA PRO A 562 40.18 0.31 -5.83
C PRO A 562 41.37 1.03 -6.46
N ASP A 563 41.98 1.93 -5.71
CA ASP A 563 43.22 2.60 -6.08
C ASP A 563 44.29 2.38 -5.00
N ALA A 564 45.44 3.05 -5.14
CA ALA A 564 46.51 2.95 -4.16
C ALA A 564 46.06 3.43 -2.77
N ALA A 565 45.20 4.45 -2.67
CA ALA A 565 44.69 4.95 -1.39
C ALA A 565 43.73 3.94 -0.74
N THR A 566 42.88 3.31 -1.54
CA THR A 566 41.98 2.24 -1.09
C THR A 566 42.78 1.09 -0.50
N LEU A 567 43.84 0.64 -1.18
CA LEU A 567 44.68 -0.46 -0.70
C LEU A 567 45.49 -0.08 0.56
N LEU A 568 45.95 1.16 0.65
CA LEU A 568 46.68 1.65 1.81
C LEU A 568 45.82 1.64 3.08
N SER A 569 44.53 1.95 2.99
CA SER A 569 43.63 1.97 4.16
C SER A 569 43.58 0.64 4.93
N VAL A 570 43.72 -0.49 4.23
CA VAL A 570 43.73 -1.85 4.83
C VAL A 570 45.09 -2.17 5.48
N GLN A 571 46.15 -1.47 5.07
CA GLN A 571 47.53 -1.73 5.53
C GLN A 571 47.95 -0.84 6.70
N ILE A 572 47.17 0.19 7.04
CA ILE A 572 47.44 1.08 8.17
C ILE A 572 47.20 0.32 9.48
N PRO A 573 48.08 0.42 10.51
CA PRO A 573 47.85 -0.19 11.81
C PRO A 573 46.56 0.32 12.48
N ALA A 574 45.83 -0.55 13.16
CA ALA A 574 44.62 -0.16 13.89
C ALA A 574 44.98 0.79 15.05
N THR A 575 44.52 2.04 14.99
CA THR A 575 44.72 3.00 16.09
C THR A 575 43.44 3.81 16.35
N PRO A 576 43.03 4.00 17.62
CA PRO A 576 41.88 4.86 17.94
C PRO A 576 42.06 6.28 17.39
N GLY A 577 41.08 6.78 16.64
CA GLY A 577 41.08 8.12 16.04
C GLY A 577 41.73 8.23 14.66
N ASP A 578 42.23 7.15 14.08
CA ASP A 578 42.67 7.15 12.67
C ASP A 578 41.45 7.23 11.73
N PRO A 579 41.49 8.08 10.69
CA PRO A 579 40.34 8.34 9.82
C PRO A 579 40.02 7.24 8.82
N LEU A 580 40.97 6.35 8.51
CA LEU A 580 40.84 5.27 7.53
C LEU A 580 40.76 3.88 8.17
N HIS A 581 41.27 3.69 9.40
CA HIS A 581 41.19 2.43 10.13
C HIS A 581 41.12 2.62 11.65
N HIS A 582 40.01 2.23 12.29
CA HIS A 582 39.78 2.47 13.72
C HIS A 582 39.33 1.23 14.48
N VAL A 583 39.66 1.21 15.77
CA VAL A 583 39.17 0.21 16.74
C VAL A 583 37.86 0.70 17.33
N VAL A 584 36.83 -0.14 17.36
CA VAL A 584 35.50 0.24 17.83
C VAL A 584 35.45 0.15 19.35
N THR A 585 35.48 1.30 20.02
CA THR A 585 35.05 1.45 21.42
C THR A 585 33.83 2.35 21.49
N PRO A 586 32.94 2.20 22.49
CA PRO A 586 31.77 3.06 22.63
C PRO A 586 32.18 4.55 22.58
N ASN A 587 31.54 5.33 21.70
CA ASN A 587 31.75 6.77 21.51
C ASN A 587 33.10 7.19 20.89
N THR A 588 33.83 6.29 20.20
CA THR A 588 35.18 6.59 19.65
C THR A 588 35.28 6.53 18.12
N TYR A 589 34.15 6.44 17.42
CA TYR A 589 34.08 6.77 15.99
C TYR A 589 34.32 8.27 15.79
N PRO A 590 34.73 8.75 14.60
CA PRO A 590 34.91 10.18 14.34
C PRO A 590 33.58 10.92 14.44
N ASN A 591 33.20 11.33 15.65
CA ASN A 591 32.28 12.44 15.89
C ASN A 591 32.92 13.79 15.48
N THR A 592 34.23 13.80 15.27
CA THR A 592 34.96 14.85 14.55
C THR A 592 35.29 14.34 13.16
N GLY A 593 34.70 14.96 12.13
CA GLY A 593 34.99 14.67 10.73
C GLY A 593 36.49 14.76 10.42
N LEU A 594 36.91 14.11 9.33
CA LEU A 594 38.26 14.20 8.78
C LEU A 594 38.53 15.64 8.29
N VAL A 595 38.84 16.56 9.20
CA VAL A 595 39.20 17.94 8.83
C VAL A 595 40.66 17.93 8.36
N LEU A 596 40.86 17.67 7.08
CA LEU A 596 42.12 17.99 6.42
C LEU A 596 42.20 19.54 6.34
N PRO A 597 43.31 20.17 6.76
CA PRO A 597 43.46 21.63 6.66
C PRO A 597 43.36 22.13 5.21
N ALA A 598 42.95 23.38 5.02
CA ALA A 598 42.92 24.02 3.71
C ALA A 598 44.24 23.84 2.94
N GLY A 599 44.17 23.30 1.71
CA GLY A 599 45.34 23.00 0.87
C GLY A 599 46.02 21.65 1.08
N SER A 600 45.50 20.78 1.95
CA SER A 600 46.05 19.43 2.19
C SER A 600 45.81 18.46 1.02
N VAL A 601 44.72 18.67 0.27
CA VAL A 601 44.40 17.93 -0.95
C VAL A 601 44.62 18.88 -2.13
N LEU A 602 45.76 18.75 -2.81
CA LEU A 602 46.17 19.59 -3.94
C LEU A 602 45.68 19.02 -5.29
N LEU A 603 44.40 18.61 -5.34
CA LEU A 603 43.81 17.97 -6.51
C LEU A 603 42.46 18.62 -6.90
N PRO A 604 42.44 19.90 -7.34
CA PRO A 604 41.20 20.59 -7.70
C PRO A 604 40.45 19.86 -8.82
N GLY A 605 39.12 19.74 -8.68
CA GLY A 605 38.27 19.03 -9.64
C GLY A 605 38.36 17.51 -9.55
N THR A 606 38.97 16.97 -8.49
CA THR A 606 39.03 15.52 -8.25
C THR A 606 37.87 15.08 -7.39
N THR A 607 37.21 14.02 -7.84
CA THR A 607 36.13 13.36 -7.13
C THR A 607 36.70 12.25 -6.24
N MET A 608 36.23 12.20 -5.00
CA MET A 608 36.52 11.13 -4.04
C MET A 608 35.24 10.41 -3.69
N ASP A 609 35.27 9.09 -3.80
CA ASP A 609 34.25 8.19 -3.30
C ASP A 609 34.73 7.52 -2.01
N ALA A 610 33.83 7.36 -1.04
CA ALA A 610 34.14 6.60 0.16
C ALA A 610 32.98 5.75 0.66
N VAL A 611 33.33 4.68 1.37
CA VAL A 611 32.40 3.76 2.02
C VAL A 611 32.96 3.33 3.36
N GLN A 612 32.08 3.15 4.34
CA GLN A 612 32.44 2.69 5.67
C GLN A 612 32.09 1.21 5.84
N VAL A 613 33.03 0.42 6.35
CA VAL A 613 32.87 -1.02 6.61
C VAL A 613 33.20 -1.31 8.07
N MET A 614 32.37 -2.13 8.71
CA MET A 614 32.59 -2.61 10.08
C MET A 614 32.79 -4.12 10.08
N LEU A 615 33.70 -4.59 10.93
CA LEU A 615 34.07 -5.99 11.09
C LEU A 615 33.90 -6.45 12.55
N ASP A 616 33.56 -7.72 12.73
CA ASP A 616 33.58 -8.39 14.03
C ASP A 616 34.98 -8.88 14.44
N ALA A 617 35.08 -9.51 15.61
CA ALA A 617 36.33 -10.05 16.17
C ALA A 617 36.98 -11.14 15.30
N ASN A 618 36.22 -11.73 14.36
CA ASN A 618 36.70 -12.74 13.41
C ASN A 618 36.98 -12.15 12.03
N TYR A 619 36.99 -10.81 11.89
CA TYR A 619 37.14 -10.09 10.63
C TYR A 619 36.01 -10.33 9.61
N SER A 620 34.82 -10.74 10.07
CA SER A 620 33.62 -10.85 9.24
C SER A 620 32.93 -9.50 9.14
N ILE A 621 32.41 -9.17 7.97
CA ILE A 621 31.69 -7.91 7.73
C ILE A 621 30.35 -7.93 8.47
N VAL A 622 30.12 -6.95 9.33
CA VAL A 622 28.86 -6.76 10.06
C VAL A 622 28.05 -5.57 9.55
N TYR A 623 28.68 -4.63 8.84
CA TYR A 623 28.00 -3.49 8.23
C TYR A 623 28.82 -2.88 7.09
N VAL A 624 28.13 -2.39 6.05
CA VAL A 624 28.68 -1.60 4.94
C VAL A 624 27.74 -0.42 4.68
N SER A 625 28.25 0.81 4.65
CA SER A 625 27.44 2.00 4.39
C SER A 625 27.10 2.17 2.91
N ASN A 626 26.27 3.16 2.59
CA ASN A 626 26.21 3.70 1.23
C ASN A 626 27.55 4.30 0.80
N VAL A 627 27.76 4.43 -0.51
CA VAL A 627 28.90 5.17 -1.08
C VAL A 627 28.59 6.66 -1.04
N ALA A 628 29.46 7.45 -0.41
CA ALA A 628 29.39 8.91 -0.43
C ALA A 628 30.42 9.46 -1.42
N GLN A 629 30.05 10.52 -2.15
CA GLN A 629 30.91 11.18 -3.12
C GLN A 629 31.04 12.67 -2.81
N VAL A 630 32.24 13.21 -2.99
CA VAL A 630 32.51 14.65 -2.91
C VAL A 630 33.51 15.04 -3.99
N THR A 631 33.45 16.30 -4.47
CA THR A 631 34.43 16.85 -5.43
C THR A 631 35.09 18.08 -4.82
N PHE A 632 36.43 18.08 -4.78
CA PHE A 632 37.26 19.12 -4.15
C PHE A 632 37.58 20.32 -5.05
#